data_AF-A0AAD0SQT7-F1
#
_entry.id   AF-A0AAD0SQT7-F1
#
_cell.length_a   1.000
_cell.length_b   1.000
_cell.length_c   1.000
_cell.angle_alpha   90.00
_cell.angle_beta   90.00
_cell.angle_gamma   90.00
#
_symmetry.space_group_name_H-M   'P 1'
#
loop_
_entity.id
_entity.type
_entity.pdbx_description
1 polymer ?
#
loop_
_entity_poly.entity_id
_entity_poly.type
_entity_poly.pdbx_seq_one_letter_code
_entity_poly.pdbx_strand_id
1 'polypeptide(L)' 'MTGILLSSFLMVFVVFSFVLYIYVVIDILKHKFIGYYKIIWIFVTIFFPILGALLYLVFGRSQRIK' A
#
# COMPACT_ATOMS: atom_id res chain seq x y z
N MET A 1 -21.13 -24.84 -6.28
CA MET A 1 -20.92 -24.27 -4.93
C MET A 1 -19.52 -23.70 -4.76
N THR A 2 -18.46 -24.41 -5.18
CA THR A 2 -17.05 -23.94 -5.09
C THR A 2 -16.75 -22.64 -5.85
N GLY A 3 -17.28 -22.46 -7.06
CA GLY A 3 -17.05 -21.25 -7.85
C GLY A 3 -17.59 -19.96 -7.22
N ILE A 4 -18.73 -20.03 -6.54
CA ILE A 4 -19.33 -18.85 -5.86
C ILE A 4 -18.47 -18.43 -4.67
N LEU A 5 -17.97 -19.39 -3.88
CA LEU A 5 -17.10 -19.12 -2.74
C LEU A 5 -15.78 -18.46 -3.17
N LEU A 6 -15.19 -18.92 -4.28
CA LEU A 6 -13.97 -18.33 -4.83
C LEU A 6 -14.20 -16.89 -5.28
N SER A 7 -15.28 -16.61 -6.01
CA SER A 7 -15.62 -15.26 -6.46
C SER A 7 -15.86 -14.29 -5.30
N SER A 8 -16.57 -14.73 -4.27
CA SER A 8 -16.79 -13.92 -3.06
C SER A 8 -15.49 -13.60 -2.33
N PHE A 9 -14.58 -14.58 -2.22
CA PHE A 9 -13.27 -14.36 -1.60
C PHE A 9 -12.41 -13.36 -2.40
N LEU A 10 -12.38 -13.48 -3.72
CA LEU A 10 -11.64 -12.56 -4.58
C LEU A 10 -12.17 -11.13 -4.47
N MET A 11 -13.49 -10.95 -4.37
CA MET A 11 -14.09 -9.62 -4.21
C MET A 11 -13.65 -8.95 -2.92
N VAL A 12 -13.65 -9.68 -1.80
CA VAL A 12 -13.14 -9.17 -0.51
C VAL A 12 -11.66 -8.82 -0.61
N PHE A 13 -10.86 -9.67 -1.26
CA PHE A 13 -9.43 -9.44 -1.43
C PHE A 13 -9.12 -8.18 -2.25
N VAL A 14 -9.88 -7.93 -3.32
CA VAL A 14 -9.74 -6.72 -4.16
C VAL A 14 -10.09 -5.46 -3.36
N VAL A 15 -11.21 -5.47 -2.62
CA VAL A 15 -11.63 -4.33 -1.79
C VAL A 15 -10.58 -4.06 -0.70
N PHE A 16 -10.11 -5.10 -0.02
CA PHE A 16 -9.08 -4.97 1.00
C PHE A 16 -7.78 -4.38 0.44
N SER A 17 -7.33 -4.89 -0.72
CA SER A 17 -6.12 -4.40 -1.38
C SER A 17 -6.24 -2.93 -1.79
N PHE A 18 -7.42 -2.50 -2.23
CA PHE A 18 -7.68 -1.12 -2.60
C PHE A 18 -7.69 -0.18 -1.38
N VAL A 19 -8.32 -0.61 -0.28
CA VAL A 19 -8.30 0.13 0.98
C VAL A 19 -6.87 0.26 1.52
N LEU A 20 -6.09 -0.82 1.48
CA LEU A 20 -4.69 -0.82 1.90
C LEU A 20 -3.85 0.12 1.04
N TYR A 21 -4.05 0.13 -0.28
CA TYR A 21 -3.36 1.03 -1.19
C TYR A 21 -3.64 2.50 -0.85
N ILE A 22 -4.91 2.87 -0.71
CA ILE A 22 -5.31 4.24 -0.36
C ILE A 22 -4.72 4.65 0.99
N TYR A 23 -4.81 3.76 1.98
CA TYR A 23 -4.24 3.99 3.31
C TYR A 23 -2.76 4.32 3.22
N VAL A 24 -1.99 3.54 2.47
CA VAL A 24 -0.55 3.76 2.30
C VAL A 24 -0.25 5.07 1.59
N VAL A 25 -0.97 5.40 0.53
CA VAL A 25 -0.80 6.68 -0.18
C VAL A 25 -1.05 7.86 0.76
N ILE A 26 -2.16 7.83 1.51
CA ILE A 26 -2.47 8.87 2.50
C ILE A 26 -1.37 8.96 3.55
N ASP A 27 -0.89 7.83 4.02
CA ASP A 27 0.15 7.79 5.04
C ASP A 27 1.48 8.41 4.52
N ILE A 28 1.91 8.04 3.30
CA ILE A 28 3.09 8.63 2.65
C ILE A 28 2.93 10.14 2.51
N LEU A 29 1.75 10.62 2.11
CA LEU A 29 1.54 12.06 1.97
C LEU A 29 1.57 12.78 3.32
N LYS A 30 0.94 12.19 4.34
CA LYS A 30 0.80 12.75 5.69
C LYS A 30 2.13 12.87 6.44
N HIS A 31 3.02 11.88 6.32
CA HIS A 31 4.28 11.87 7.07
C HIS A 31 5.42 12.60 6.33
N LYS A 32 6.37 13.11 7.11
CA LYS A 32 7.64 13.62 6.58
C LYS A 32 8.67 12.49 6.57
N PHE A 33 9.52 12.47 5.55
CA PHE A 33 10.59 11.49 5.40
C PHE A 33 11.92 12.21 5.26
N ILE A 34 13.00 11.49 5.57
CA ILE A 34 14.35 12.00 5.48
C ILE A 34 14.78 12.00 4.00
N GLY A 35 15.35 13.10 3.51
CA GLY A 35 15.87 13.18 2.14
C GLY A 35 14.87 12.78 1.05
N TYR A 36 15.30 11.88 0.16
CA TYR A 36 14.52 11.48 -1.02
C TYR A 36 13.55 10.31 -0.78
N TYR A 37 13.49 9.74 0.43
CA TYR A 37 12.67 8.56 0.71
C TYR A 37 11.18 8.79 0.43
N LYS A 38 10.67 10.02 0.63
CA LYS A 38 9.27 10.35 0.31
C LYS A 38 8.95 10.08 -1.16
N ILE A 39 9.84 10.54 -2.05
CA ILE A 39 9.66 10.43 -3.50
C ILE A 39 9.77 8.96 -3.91
N ILE A 40 10.79 8.25 -3.40
CA ILE A 40 10.99 6.82 -3.68
C ILE A 40 9.72 6.02 -3.33
N TRP A 41 9.14 6.23 -2.15
CA TRP A 41 7.92 5.52 -1.75
C TRP A 41 6.71 5.89 -2.61
N ILE A 42 6.54 7.16 -2.99
CA ILE A 42 5.49 7.57 -3.93
C ILE A 42 5.65 6.82 -5.27
N PHE A 43 6.85 6.78 -5.83
CA PHE A 43 7.12 6.06 -7.08
C PHE A 43 6.86 4.57 -6.96
N VAL A 44 7.42 3.91 -5.94
CA VAL A 44 7.23 2.47 -5.72
C VAL A 44 5.75 2.13 -5.55
N THR A 45 5.00 2.93 -4.78
CA THR A 45 3.57 2.72 -4.56
C THR A 45 2.75 3.00 -5.83
N ILE A 46 3.07 4.01 -6.63
CA ILE A 46 2.33 4.30 -7.89
C ILE A 46 2.57 3.24 -8.96
N PHE A 47 3.83 2.83 -9.16
CA PHE A 47 4.18 1.83 -10.18
C PHE A 47 3.80 0.40 -9.77
N PHE A 48 3.78 0.13 -8.45
CA PHE A 48 3.41 -1.16 -7.89
C PHE A 48 2.39 -0.95 -6.75
N PRO A 49 1.08 -0.86 -7.03
CA PRO A 49 0.10 -0.48 -6.02
C PRO A 49 0.08 -1.42 -4.81
N ILE A 50 -0.18 -2.71 -5.03
CA ILE A 50 -0.31 -3.66 -3.92
C ILE A 50 1.07 -4.01 -3.34
N LEU A 51 2.03 -4.39 -4.20
CA LEU A 51 3.37 -4.78 -3.77
C LEU A 51 4.13 -3.61 -3.13
N GLY A 52 4.07 -2.43 -3.73
CA GLY A 52 4.69 -1.21 -3.21
C GLY A 52 4.05 -0.75 -1.91
N ALA A 53 2.73 -0.90 -1.75
CA ALA A 53 2.08 -0.62 -0.48
C ALA A 53 2.50 -1.60 0.62
N LEU A 54 2.64 -2.90 0.32
CA LEU A 54 3.18 -3.89 1.26
C LEU A 54 4.64 -3.58 1.64
N LEU A 55 5.49 -3.29 0.66
CA LEU A 55 6.89 -2.91 0.89
C LEU A 55 6.99 -1.65 1.76
N TYR A 56 6.13 -0.67 1.53
CA TYR A 56 6.06 0.54 2.35
C TYR A 56 5.69 0.24 3.79
N LEU A 57 4.71 -0.64 4.02
CA LEU A 57 4.27 -1.00 5.37
C LEU A 57 5.36 -1.74 6.16
N VAL A 58 6.22 -2.51 5.48
CA VAL A 58 7.32 -3.27 6.10
C VAL A 58 8.57 -2.40 6.30
N PHE A 59 9.02 -1.70 5.25
CA PHE A 59 10.31 -0.99 5.25
C PHE A 59 10.16 0.54 5.25
N GLY A 60 9.12 1.08 4.62
CA GLY A 60 8.93 2.54 4.50
C GLY A 60 8.53 3.23 5.80
N ARG A 61 7.88 2.49 6.71
CA ARG A 61 7.48 3.01 8.02
C ARG A 61 8.64 3.45 8.92
N SER A 62 9.76 2.75 8.89
CA SER A 62 10.93 3.08 9.72
C SER A 62 11.68 4.32 9.23
N GLN A 63 11.45 4.74 7.98
CA GLN A 63 12.11 5.89 7.35
C GLN A 63 11.36 7.22 7.57
N ARG A 64 10.25 7.19 8.31
CA ARG A 64 9.49 8.39 8.70
C ARG A 64 10.27 9.18 9.75
N ILE A 65 10.20 10.51 9.64
CA ILE A 65 10.66 11.40 10.70
C ILE A 65 9.61 11.39 11.81
N LYS A 66 10.04 11.23 13.07
CA LYS A 66 9.16 11.34 14.24
C LYS A 66 8.54 12.72 14.37
#